data_AF-E1ZEG1-F1
#
_entry.id   AF-E1ZEG1-F1
#
_cell.length_a   1.000
_cell.length_b   1.000
_cell.length_c   1.000
_cell.angle_alpha   90.00
_cell.angle_beta   90.00
_cell.angle_gamma   90.00
#
_symmetry.space_group_name_H-M   'P 1'
#
loop_
_entity.id
_entity.type
_entity.pdbx_description
1 polymer ?
#
loop_
_entity_poly.entity_id
_entity_poly.type
_entity_poly.pdbx_seq_one_letter_code
_entity_poly.pdbx_strand_id
1 'polypeptide(L)'
;MLQRAGKRLLQAAGPPGLLRQLSSLPEKAIHDTGFGEFVPLSDKAGVPVLVRLHERPWGALARLPASKLTEAGYAGNQLPSHVAVVRDAFGAHDDSHRALAQEVAALGPDKVAVASDLTHPHNRLIVDDYELAEDGQYRLRTVGTDLLRFFKQHDMHTILVPEVAAAAAGTSTSAKAAHRGIKQSTNEVLMVAPTAFVFNDQAAQDNTFMNSAVNSFDPPGVAAGQPPPLSVTKRVLREFAGLHHELTEVAGVKVNLFQHSLSHGTPDAVFPNNWFSTHPAGEAAGGVKHDTLVFYPMKCPNRQAERREDIKEVLQHWGYGRTLDMSPFEAEGHYFEGTGVLVIDRINGVAYVALSERADRGLAERWVAQLGYNDLVTFTSSDAGGGTVYHTNVMMAIGTDVAVVCLESVEDEGERRNLQQKLGQTHTIVDITRQQMAALCGNVLELEDGRGLPVLAMSTQAYNAFTEDQKRVLRRHVAALHHAPIDTLEHIGGGGVRCTLAEIF
;
A
#
# COMPACT_ATOMS: atom_id res chain seq x y z
N MET A 1 -46.63 13.05 40.34
CA MET A 1 -47.14 12.15 41.40
C MET A 1 -47.03 10.73 40.89
N LEU A 2 -46.05 9.96 41.38
CA LEU A 2 -46.22 8.89 42.39
C LEU A 2 -46.85 7.63 41.75
N GLN A 3 -46.42 6.38 41.94
CA GLN A 3 -45.30 5.73 42.63
C GLN A 3 -45.46 4.21 42.34
N ARG A 4 -44.35 3.48 42.22
CA ARG A 4 -44.09 2.10 42.69
C ARG A 4 -45.02 0.94 42.30
N ALA A 5 -44.42 -0.03 41.61
CA ALA A 5 -44.18 -1.40 42.10
C ALA A 5 -43.02 -1.99 41.27
N GLY A 6 -41.95 -2.60 41.77
CA GLY A 6 -41.67 -3.12 43.11
C GLY A 6 -41.12 -4.54 42.99
N LYS A 7 -39.78 -4.67 42.91
CA LYS A 7 -38.92 -5.81 43.34
C LYS A 7 -39.46 -7.25 43.24
N ARG A 8 -38.80 -8.07 42.42
CA ARG A 8 -38.47 -9.52 42.54
C ARG A 8 -37.88 -9.93 41.17
N LEU A 9 -36.74 -10.60 40.98
CA LEU A 9 -35.94 -11.51 41.77
C LEU A 9 -34.45 -11.34 41.41
N LEU A 10 -33.58 -11.25 42.41
CA LEU A 10 -32.15 -11.57 42.31
C LEU A 10 -31.72 -12.13 43.67
N GLN A 11 -32.38 -13.21 44.08
CA GLN A 11 -31.94 -14.10 45.15
C GLN A 11 -32.38 -15.51 44.78
N ALA A 12 -31.52 -16.18 44.02
CA ALA A 12 -31.41 -17.62 44.02
C ALA A 12 -29.94 -17.93 43.74
N ALA A 13 -29.23 -18.30 44.80
CA ALA A 13 -27.95 -19.00 44.68
C ALA A 13 -28.23 -20.32 43.96
N GLY A 14 -28.06 -20.33 42.63
CA GLY A 14 -28.03 -21.55 41.83
C GLY A 14 -26.71 -22.28 42.05
N PRO A 15 -26.68 -23.62 41.96
CA PRO A 15 -25.46 -24.40 42.16
C PRO A 15 -24.39 -24.02 41.12
N PRO A 16 -23.09 -24.12 41.45
CA PRO A 16 -22.01 -23.75 40.56
C PRO A 16 -21.88 -24.80 39.46
N GLY A 17 -22.59 -24.61 38.34
CA GLY A 17 -22.61 -25.63 37.29
C GLY A 17 -23.19 -25.24 35.93
N LEU A 18 -23.64 -23.99 35.73
CA LEU A 18 -24.26 -23.57 34.46
C LEU A 18 -23.40 -22.61 33.61
N LEU A 19 -22.07 -22.70 33.74
CA LEU A 19 -21.09 -22.08 32.83
C LEU A 19 -20.09 -23.13 32.30
N ARG A 20 -20.58 -24.32 31.96
CA ARG A 20 -19.93 -25.30 31.07
C ARG A 20 -20.88 -25.38 29.86
N GLN A 21 -20.56 -25.11 28.60
CA GLN A 21 -19.34 -25.36 27.83
C GLN A 21 -19.29 -24.36 26.65
N LEU A 22 -18.46 -23.31 26.72
CA LEU A 22 -18.02 -22.57 25.53
C LEU A 22 -16.55 -22.88 25.17
N SER A 23 -15.91 -23.75 25.95
CA SER A 23 -14.60 -24.33 25.62
C SER A 23 -14.81 -25.66 24.91
N SER A 24 -14.23 -25.81 23.71
CA SER A 24 -14.14 -27.07 22.98
C SER A 24 -13.10 -28.04 23.55
N LEU A 25 -12.33 -27.63 24.58
CA LEU A 25 -11.29 -28.47 25.20
C LEU A 25 -11.46 -28.70 26.70
N PRO A 26 -11.09 -29.91 27.19
CA PRO A 26 -11.00 -30.20 28.62
C PRO A 26 -9.76 -29.55 29.25
N GLU A 27 -9.92 -29.01 30.47
CA GLU A 27 -8.88 -28.32 31.27
C GLU A 27 -7.53 -29.06 31.33
N LYS A 28 -7.59 -30.39 31.40
CA LYS A 28 -6.43 -31.29 31.41
C LYS A 28 -5.50 -31.10 30.21
N ALA A 29 -6.03 -30.76 29.03
CA ALA A 29 -5.24 -30.60 27.82
C ALA A 29 -4.27 -29.40 27.85
N ILE A 30 -4.52 -28.34 28.64
CA ILE A 30 -3.56 -27.23 28.79
C ILE A 30 -2.51 -27.51 29.88
N HIS A 31 -2.83 -28.35 30.87
CA HIS A 31 -1.86 -28.72 31.90
C HIS A 31 -0.70 -29.53 31.34
N ASP A 32 -0.98 -30.38 30.33
CA ASP A 32 -0.03 -31.32 29.78
C ASP A 32 0.79 -30.75 28.60
N THR A 33 0.44 -29.57 28.06
CA THR A 33 1.19 -28.93 26.96
C THR A 33 2.42 -28.16 27.45
N GLY A 34 3.49 -28.22 26.65
CA GLY A 34 4.64 -27.32 26.79
C GLY A 34 4.21 -25.87 26.54
N PHE A 35 4.55 -24.97 27.45
CA PHE A 35 4.23 -23.54 27.32
C PHE A 35 5.10 -22.93 26.21
N GLY A 36 4.51 -22.13 25.31
CA GLY A 36 5.15 -21.78 24.03
C GLY A 36 5.94 -20.47 24.00
N GLU A 37 5.75 -19.63 23.00
CA GLU A 37 6.51 -18.38 22.82
C GLU A 37 5.88 -17.21 23.59
N PHE A 38 6.73 -16.35 24.17
CA PHE A 38 6.34 -15.17 24.94
C PHE A 38 6.85 -13.91 24.27
N VAL A 39 5.97 -12.92 24.14
CA VAL A 39 6.38 -11.55 23.78
C VAL A 39 5.85 -10.60 24.84
N PRO A 40 6.71 -10.09 25.75
CA PRO A 40 6.32 -9.03 26.66
C PRO A 40 6.11 -7.75 25.85
N LEU A 41 4.96 -7.10 26.04
CA LEU A 41 4.61 -5.88 25.31
C LEU A 41 5.08 -4.61 26.02
N SER A 42 5.25 -4.67 27.35
CA SER A 42 5.76 -3.58 28.18
C SER A 42 6.08 -4.09 29.58
N ASP A 43 6.98 -3.41 30.28
CA ASP A 43 7.22 -3.61 31.72
C ASP A 43 6.18 -2.88 32.59
N LYS A 44 5.25 -2.14 31.98
CA LYS A 44 4.17 -1.44 32.69
C LYS A 44 3.13 -2.43 33.23
N ALA A 45 2.79 -2.27 34.51
CA ALA A 45 1.65 -2.96 35.11
C ALA A 45 0.36 -2.67 34.32
N GLY A 46 -0.44 -3.70 34.04
CA GLY A 46 -1.65 -3.58 33.21
C GLY A 46 -1.46 -4.05 31.77
N VAL A 47 -0.24 -3.98 31.23
CA VAL A 47 0.01 -4.34 29.83
C VAL A 47 0.08 -5.86 29.67
N PRO A 48 -0.66 -6.45 28.71
CA PRO A 48 -0.70 -7.89 28.52
C PRO A 48 0.62 -8.46 28.01
N VAL A 49 0.91 -9.71 28.41
CA VAL A 49 1.95 -10.53 27.77
C VAL A 49 1.29 -11.40 26.70
N LEU A 50 1.84 -11.41 25.48
CA LEU A 50 1.37 -12.30 24.43
C LEU A 50 2.00 -13.68 24.59
N VAL A 51 1.19 -14.71 24.40
CA VAL A 51 1.57 -16.11 24.54
C VAL A 51 1.07 -16.88 23.33
N ARG A 52 1.95 -17.61 22.64
CA ARG A 52 1.56 -18.62 21.65
C ARG A 52 1.91 -19.98 22.21
N LEU A 53 0.95 -20.91 22.32
CA LEU A 53 1.19 -22.25 22.88
C LEU A 53 1.80 -23.19 21.82
N HIS A 54 2.67 -24.14 22.23
CA HIS A 54 3.37 -25.05 21.29
C HIS A 54 2.44 -26.07 20.62
N GLU A 55 1.52 -26.65 21.39
CA GLU A 55 0.52 -27.57 20.89
C GLU A 55 -0.82 -26.87 20.77
N ARG A 56 -1.59 -27.22 19.75
CA ARG A 56 -2.76 -26.52 19.22
C ARG A 56 -4.03 -26.78 20.05
N PRO A 57 -4.36 -25.99 21.08
CA PRO A 57 -5.55 -26.25 21.85
C PRO A 57 -6.67 -25.42 21.21
N TRP A 58 -7.64 -26.08 20.60
CA TRP A 58 -8.87 -25.45 20.12
C TRP A 58 -9.61 -24.70 21.23
N GLY A 59 -9.54 -23.37 21.21
CA GLY A 59 -10.34 -22.49 22.06
C GLY A 59 -9.76 -22.21 23.45
N ALA A 60 -10.21 -21.11 24.05
CA ALA A 60 -9.83 -20.69 25.39
C ALA A 60 -10.41 -21.60 26.47
N LEU A 61 -9.60 -22.01 27.44
CA LEU A 61 -10.14 -22.54 28.70
C LEU A 61 -10.72 -21.41 29.52
N ALA A 62 -11.69 -21.71 30.39
CA ALA A 62 -12.15 -20.73 31.38
C ALA A 62 -11.06 -20.30 32.38
N ARG A 63 -9.99 -21.10 32.53
CA ARG A 63 -8.90 -20.91 33.50
C ARG A 63 -7.54 -21.29 32.91
N LEU A 64 -6.51 -20.52 33.27
CA LEU A 64 -5.10 -20.77 32.96
C LEU A 64 -4.28 -20.74 34.26
N PRO A 65 -3.49 -21.79 34.59
CA PRO A 65 -2.74 -21.85 35.84
C PRO A 65 -1.49 -20.95 35.80
N ALA A 66 -1.28 -20.12 36.83
CA ALA A 66 -0.11 -19.23 36.91
C ALA A 66 1.24 -19.98 36.93
N SER A 67 1.26 -21.24 37.36
CA SER A 67 2.48 -22.07 37.33
C SER A 67 3.11 -22.16 35.95
N LYS A 68 2.31 -22.06 34.87
CA LYS A 68 2.81 -22.06 33.50
C LYS A 68 3.58 -20.78 33.15
N LEU A 69 3.18 -19.62 33.68
CA LEU A 69 3.95 -18.38 33.53
C LEU A 69 5.22 -18.39 34.38
N THR A 70 5.22 -19.10 35.52
CA THR A 70 6.43 -19.31 36.33
C THR A 70 7.48 -20.12 35.58
N GLU A 71 7.08 -21.13 34.79
CA GLU A 71 7.97 -21.86 33.89
C GLU A 71 8.61 -20.94 32.82
N ALA A 72 7.93 -19.85 32.46
CA ALA A 72 8.41 -18.82 31.53
C ALA A 72 9.15 -17.65 32.21
N GLY A 73 9.42 -17.74 33.52
CA GLY A 73 10.22 -16.75 34.28
C GLY A 73 9.42 -15.65 34.99
N TYR A 74 8.09 -15.66 34.95
CA TYR A 74 7.24 -14.71 35.70
C TYR A 74 6.88 -15.28 37.08
N ALA A 75 7.35 -14.69 38.18
CA ALA A 75 7.08 -15.21 39.53
C ALA A 75 6.65 -14.13 40.55
N GLY A 76 5.78 -14.51 41.48
CA GLY A 76 5.35 -13.64 42.59
C GLY A 76 4.72 -12.33 42.10
N ASN A 77 5.23 -11.19 42.58
CA ASN A 77 4.75 -9.85 42.19
C ASN A 77 5.06 -9.46 40.73
N GLN A 78 5.73 -10.33 39.95
CA GLN A 78 6.01 -10.11 38.54
C GLN A 78 5.00 -10.77 37.61
N LEU A 79 3.96 -11.43 38.13
CA LEU A 79 2.90 -11.99 37.29
C LEU A 79 2.15 -10.88 36.54
N PRO A 80 2.00 -10.97 35.20
CA PRO A 80 1.30 -9.96 34.43
C PRO A 80 -0.18 -9.95 34.80
N SER A 81 -0.81 -8.78 34.87
CA SER A 81 -2.25 -8.68 35.14
C SER A 81 -3.10 -9.30 34.02
N HIS A 82 -2.59 -9.28 32.79
CA HIS A 82 -3.24 -9.84 31.61
C HIS A 82 -2.32 -10.78 30.83
N VAL A 83 -2.90 -11.86 30.32
CA VAL A 83 -2.25 -12.81 29.41
C VAL A 83 -3.11 -12.96 28.17
N ALA A 84 -2.51 -12.67 27.03
CA ALA A 84 -3.15 -12.73 25.73
C ALA A 84 -2.70 -13.98 24.98
N VAL A 85 -3.52 -15.02 24.95
CA VAL A 85 -3.20 -16.25 24.21
C VAL A 85 -3.55 -16.05 22.74
N VAL A 86 -2.53 -16.04 21.90
CA VAL A 86 -2.59 -15.74 20.46
C VAL A 86 -2.73 -17.03 19.66
N ARG A 87 -3.63 -17.02 18.67
CA ARG A 87 -3.89 -18.15 17.76
C ARG A 87 -4.15 -17.64 16.35
N ASP A 88 -3.74 -18.41 15.34
CA ASP A 88 -4.10 -18.13 13.95
C ASP A 88 -5.60 -18.38 13.75
N ALA A 89 -6.32 -17.41 13.19
CA ALA A 89 -7.77 -17.51 13.00
C ALA A 89 -8.15 -18.57 11.95
N PHE A 90 -7.29 -18.77 10.95
CA PHE A 90 -7.54 -19.63 9.78
C PHE A 90 -6.41 -20.64 9.49
N GLY A 91 -5.54 -20.93 10.46
CA GLY A 91 -4.50 -21.94 10.27
C GLY A 91 -5.10 -23.35 10.15
N ALA A 92 -4.43 -24.26 9.44
CA ALA A 92 -4.71 -25.69 9.44
C ALA A 92 -4.01 -26.42 10.60
N HIS A 93 -4.49 -27.60 10.97
CA HIS A 93 -3.97 -28.38 12.11
C HIS A 93 -2.52 -28.85 11.97
N ASP A 94 -2.04 -28.85 10.74
CA ASP A 94 -0.77 -29.32 10.26
C ASP A 94 0.14 -28.18 9.78
N ASP A 95 -0.31 -26.92 9.88
CA ASP A 95 0.51 -25.76 9.57
C ASP A 95 1.55 -25.51 10.68
N SER A 96 2.79 -25.24 10.27
CA SER A 96 3.80 -24.69 11.16
C SER A 96 3.48 -23.23 11.48
N HIS A 97 3.45 -22.88 12.76
CA HIS A 97 3.25 -21.50 13.19
C HIS A 97 4.49 -20.64 12.90
N ARG A 98 4.27 -19.39 12.48
CA ARG A 98 5.33 -18.37 12.54
C ARG A 98 5.66 -18.08 13.99
N ALA A 99 6.93 -17.81 14.24
CA ALA A 99 7.35 -17.37 15.56
C ALA A 99 6.64 -16.06 15.90
N LEU A 100 6.10 -15.95 17.11
CA LEU A 100 5.39 -14.77 17.60
C LEU A 100 6.29 -13.52 17.55
N ALA A 101 7.61 -13.68 17.73
CA ALA A 101 8.59 -12.60 17.58
C ALA A 101 8.76 -12.09 16.12
N GLN A 102 8.33 -12.87 15.11
CA GLN A 102 8.25 -12.43 13.71
C GLN A 102 6.94 -11.69 13.42
N GLU A 103 5.95 -11.84 14.28
CA GLU A 103 4.59 -11.33 14.09
C GLU A 103 4.29 -10.10 14.96
N VAL A 104 4.91 -10.02 16.13
CA VAL A 104 4.72 -8.92 17.09
C VAL A 104 6.02 -8.65 17.86
N ALA A 105 6.36 -7.37 18.04
CA ALA A 105 7.44 -6.94 18.94
C ALA A 105 7.10 -5.62 19.63
N ALA A 106 7.48 -5.50 20.90
CA ALA A 106 7.40 -4.22 21.62
C ALA A 106 8.42 -3.22 21.04
N LEU A 107 7.96 -2.00 20.73
CA LEU A 107 8.81 -0.89 20.30
C LEU A 107 8.98 0.18 21.39
N GLY A 108 8.23 0.06 22.47
CA GLY A 108 8.18 1.01 23.57
C GLY A 108 7.02 0.66 24.51
N PRO A 109 6.78 1.49 25.53
CA PRO A 109 5.86 1.14 26.60
C PRO A 109 4.38 1.07 26.19
N ASP A 110 4.02 1.70 25.06
CA ASP A 110 2.68 1.81 24.49
C ASP A 110 2.67 1.58 22.97
N LYS A 111 3.78 1.08 22.40
CA LYS A 111 3.94 0.90 20.95
C LYS A 111 4.34 -0.54 20.63
N VAL A 112 3.68 -1.10 19.62
CA VAL A 112 3.93 -2.48 19.19
C VAL A 112 4.07 -2.54 17.67
N ALA A 113 5.18 -3.11 17.21
CA ALA A 113 5.37 -3.54 15.84
C ALA A 113 4.50 -4.77 15.62
N VAL A 114 3.68 -4.76 14.57
CA VAL A 114 2.85 -5.91 14.18
C VAL A 114 3.09 -6.21 12.72
N ALA A 115 3.27 -7.47 12.37
CA ALA A 115 3.49 -7.87 10.98
C ALA A 115 2.30 -7.42 10.13
N SER A 116 2.57 -6.60 9.10
CA SER A 116 1.56 -5.98 8.26
C SER A 116 0.71 -7.01 7.52
N ASP A 117 1.25 -8.21 7.28
CA ASP A 117 0.53 -9.28 6.61
C ASP A 117 -0.59 -9.89 7.48
N LEU A 118 -0.55 -9.73 8.81
CA LEU A 118 -1.63 -10.16 9.74
C LEU A 118 -2.95 -9.42 9.53
N THR A 119 -2.89 -8.35 8.75
CA THR A 119 -4.06 -7.57 8.37
C THR A 119 -4.85 -8.26 7.26
N HIS A 120 -4.28 -9.24 6.55
CA HIS A 120 -5.01 -10.05 5.58
C HIS A 120 -5.96 -11.00 6.31
N PRO A 121 -7.19 -11.20 5.80
CA PRO A 121 -8.16 -12.09 6.43
C PRO A 121 -7.59 -13.47 6.74
N HIS A 122 -6.83 -14.08 5.82
CA HIS A 122 -6.31 -15.44 5.97
C HIS A 122 -5.17 -15.57 7.00
N ASN A 123 -4.44 -14.49 7.29
CA ASN A 123 -3.30 -14.49 8.22
C ASN A 123 -3.68 -13.90 9.58
N ARG A 124 -4.96 -13.58 9.79
CA ARG A 124 -5.45 -12.89 10.98
C ARG A 124 -5.14 -13.68 12.25
N LEU A 125 -4.66 -12.98 13.27
CA LEU A 125 -4.52 -13.53 14.63
C LEU A 125 -5.72 -13.14 15.49
N ILE A 126 -6.15 -14.08 16.31
CA ILE A 126 -7.14 -13.89 17.36
C ILE A 126 -6.51 -14.10 18.73
N VAL A 127 -7.08 -13.43 19.72
CA VAL A 127 -6.61 -13.35 21.08
C VAL A 127 -7.71 -13.77 22.03
N ASP A 128 -7.35 -14.66 22.94
CA ASP A 128 -8.10 -14.94 24.15
C ASP A 128 -7.43 -14.19 25.32
N ASP A 129 -8.13 -13.21 25.89
CA ASP A 129 -7.62 -12.36 26.98
C ASP A 129 -7.95 -13.02 28.32
N TYR A 130 -6.93 -13.24 29.15
CA TYR A 130 -7.07 -13.76 30.51
C TYR A 130 -6.59 -12.73 31.53
N GLU A 131 -7.34 -12.58 32.61
CA GLU A 131 -7.03 -11.65 33.70
C GLU A 131 -6.65 -12.42 34.97
N LEU A 132 -5.59 -11.96 35.65
CA LEU A 132 -5.14 -12.55 36.92
C LEU A 132 -6.17 -12.28 38.03
N ALA A 133 -6.70 -13.34 38.63
CA ALA A 133 -7.57 -13.24 39.79
C ALA A 133 -6.80 -13.27 41.12
N GLU A 134 -7.47 -12.84 42.20
CA GLU A 134 -6.91 -12.80 43.57
C GLU A 134 -6.44 -14.17 44.09
N ASP A 135 -6.98 -15.27 43.57
CA ASP A 135 -6.56 -16.64 43.91
C ASP A 135 -5.31 -17.11 43.14
N GLY A 136 -4.68 -16.21 42.39
CA GLY A 136 -3.50 -16.50 41.58
C GLY A 136 -3.80 -17.31 40.31
N GLN A 137 -5.08 -17.39 39.90
CA GLN A 137 -5.48 -18.06 38.65
C GLN A 137 -5.85 -17.04 37.59
N TYR A 138 -5.48 -17.31 36.34
CA TYR A 138 -5.92 -16.49 35.22
C TYR A 138 -7.30 -16.94 34.76
N ARG A 139 -8.24 -16.00 34.62
CA ARG A 139 -9.60 -16.27 34.17
C ARG A 139 -9.87 -15.63 32.83
N LEU A 140 -10.54 -16.38 31.98
CA LEU A 140 -10.90 -15.94 30.65
C LEU A 140 -11.86 -14.76 30.71
N ARG A 141 -11.47 -13.66 30.06
CA ARG A 141 -12.22 -12.41 30.00
C ARG A 141 -12.88 -12.22 28.64
N THR A 142 -12.14 -12.40 27.55
CA THR A 142 -12.66 -12.36 26.17
C THR A 142 -12.08 -13.49 25.33
N VAL A 143 -12.80 -13.91 24.30
CA VAL A 143 -12.41 -15.00 23.40
C VAL A 143 -12.44 -14.51 21.96
N GLY A 144 -11.45 -14.93 21.17
CA GLY A 144 -11.46 -14.74 19.73
C GLY A 144 -11.43 -13.27 19.29
N THR A 145 -10.87 -12.38 20.11
CA THR A 145 -10.74 -10.97 19.76
C THR A 145 -9.65 -10.81 18.72
N ASP A 146 -9.91 -10.11 17.63
CA ASP A 146 -8.86 -9.74 16.67
C ASP A 146 -7.65 -9.07 17.35
N LEU A 147 -6.43 -9.46 16.99
CA LEU A 147 -5.21 -8.96 17.63
C LEU A 147 -5.07 -7.43 17.57
N LEU A 148 -5.36 -6.80 16.42
CA LEU A 148 -5.24 -5.35 16.28
C LEU A 148 -6.30 -4.63 17.13
N ARG A 149 -7.52 -5.19 17.17
CA ARG A 149 -8.58 -4.72 18.07
C ARG A 149 -8.19 -4.88 19.53
N PHE A 150 -7.54 -5.99 19.88
CA PHE A 150 -7.04 -6.25 21.23
C PHE A 150 -6.03 -5.18 21.66
N PHE A 151 -5.03 -4.88 20.81
CA PHE A 151 -4.08 -3.79 21.10
C PHE A 151 -4.78 -2.45 21.31
N LYS A 152 -5.75 -2.12 20.45
CA LYS A 152 -6.55 -0.90 20.62
C LYS A 152 -7.32 -0.85 21.94
N GLN A 153 -7.82 -1.97 22.44
CA GLN A 153 -8.53 -2.05 23.72
C GLN A 153 -7.63 -1.90 24.95
N HIS A 154 -6.33 -2.13 24.78
CA HIS A 154 -5.29 -2.01 25.81
C HIS A 154 -4.44 -0.74 25.61
N ASP A 155 -4.98 0.26 24.89
CA ASP A 155 -4.32 1.55 24.60
C ASP A 155 -2.93 1.41 23.97
N MET A 156 -2.70 0.33 23.21
CA MET A 156 -1.45 0.09 22.50
C MET A 156 -1.53 0.62 21.08
N HIS A 157 -0.60 1.52 20.75
CA HIS A 157 -0.46 2.03 19.40
C HIS A 157 0.26 1.00 18.53
N THR A 158 -0.50 0.42 17.60
CA THR A 158 0.03 -0.56 16.66
C THR A 158 0.71 0.15 15.48
N ILE A 159 1.97 -0.21 15.25
CA ILE A 159 2.75 0.17 14.08
C ILE A 159 2.86 -1.07 13.22
N LEU A 160 2.13 -1.07 12.11
CA LEU A 160 2.17 -2.20 11.19
C LEU A 160 3.45 -2.10 10.37
N VAL A 161 4.26 -3.14 10.47
CA VAL A 161 5.57 -3.20 9.85
C VAL A 161 5.67 -4.48 9.04
N PRO A 162 6.32 -4.42 7.89
CA PRO A 162 6.50 -5.59 7.05
C PRO A 162 7.51 -6.62 7.61
N GLU A 163 8.47 -6.17 8.43
CA GLU A 163 9.39 -7.06 9.16
C GLU A 163 9.53 -6.60 10.62
N VAL A 164 8.90 -7.34 11.52
CA VAL A 164 8.83 -7.02 12.95
C VAL A 164 10.21 -7.03 13.61
N ALA A 165 11.07 -7.98 13.25
CA ALA A 165 12.42 -8.08 13.78
C ALA A 165 13.29 -6.86 13.40
N ALA A 166 13.19 -6.39 12.15
CA ALA A 166 13.91 -5.20 11.69
C ALA A 166 13.38 -3.91 12.35
N ALA A 167 12.07 -3.81 12.55
CA ALA A 167 11.47 -2.70 13.30
C ALA A 167 11.95 -2.67 14.75
N ALA A 168 12.01 -3.83 15.41
CA ALA A 168 12.53 -3.97 16.77
C ALA A 168 14.03 -3.61 16.87
N ALA A 169 14.80 -3.88 15.81
CA ALA A 169 16.21 -3.51 15.71
C ALA A 169 16.44 -2.03 15.33
N GLY A 170 15.38 -1.26 15.02
CA GLY A 170 15.48 0.15 14.61
C GLY A 170 16.09 0.35 13.21
N THR A 171 16.12 -0.67 12.37
CA THR A 171 16.74 -0.63 11.03
C THR A 171 15.75 -0.35 9.89
N SER A 172 14.46 -0.15 10.18
CA SER A 172 13.45 0.24 9.17
C SER A 172 13.35 1.77 9.02
N THR A 173 13.31 2.26 7.78
CA THR A 173 13.21 3.69 7.43
C THR A 173 11.82 4.27 7.62
N SER A 174 10.75 3.46 7.60
CA SER A 174 9.37 3.86 7.94
C SER A 174 9.26 4.59 9.29
N ALA A 175 10.09 4.22 10.27
CA ALA A 175 10.15 4.90 11.57
C ALA A 175 10.61 6.36 11.45
N LYS A 176 11.54 6.68 10.55
CA LYS A 176 12.02 8.06 10.32
C LYS A 176 10.99 8.94 9.61
N ALA A 177 10.20 8.36 8.69
CA ALA A 177 9.13 9.06 7.99
C ALA A 177 7.99 9.46 8.93
N ALA A 178 7.54 8.53 9.78
CA ALA A 178 6.53 8.77 10.82
C ALA A 178 6.93 9.89 11.79
N HIS A 179 8.22 10.04 12.08
CA HIS A 179 8.73 11.13 12.94
C HIS A 179 8.67 12.52 12.30
N ARG A 180 8.61 12.63 10.97
CA ARG A 180 8.57 13.92 10.24
C ARG A 180 7.17 14.35 9.85
N GLY A 181 6.16 13.47 9.96
CA GLY A 181 4.79 13.75 9.52
C GLY A 181 4.65 13.93 8.01
N ILE A 182 5.65 13.48 7.23
CA ILE A 182 5.67 13.56 5.77
C ILE A 182 5.31 12.19 5.23
N LYS A 183 4.36 12.15 4.29
CA LYS A 183 3.92 10.93 3.63
C LYS A 183 4.52 10.83 2.24
N GLN A 184 4.94 9.63 1.86
CA GLN A 184 5.32 9.32 0.49
C GLN A 184 4.09 9.06 -0.39
N SER A 185 3.08 8.42 0.20
CA SER A 185 1.89 7.91 -0.47
C SER A 185 0.61 8.43 0.22
N THR A 186 -0.53 8.21 -0.43
CA THR A 186 -1.84 8.66 0.05
C THR A 186 -2.86 7.53 -0.08
N ASN A 187 -3.92 7.63 0.70
CA ASN A 187 -5.08 6.73 0.66
C ASN A 187 -6.12 7.18 -0.39
N GLU A 188 -5.88 8.29 -1.09
CA GLU A 188 -6.85 8.92 -1.97
C GLU A 188 -6.28 9.23 -3.36
N VAL A 189 -7.01 8.82 -4.40
CA VAL A 189 -6.61 9.00 -5.80
C VAL A 189 -7.79 9.50 -6.63
N LEU A 190 -7.47 10.18 -7.73
CA LEU A 190 -8.40 10.49 -8.81
C LEU A 190 -8.15 9.54 -9.97
N MET A 191 -9.25 9.00 -10.51
CA MET A 191 -9.27 8.11 -11.67
C MET A 191 -10.23 8.65 -12.72
N VAL A 192 -9.97 8.36 -14.00
CA VAL A 192 -10.87 8.74 -15.11
C VAL A 192 -11.28 7.48 -15.87
N ALA A 193 -12.56 7.13 -15.83
CA ALA A 193 -13.10 5.95 -16.49
C ALA A 193 -12.92 6.02 -18.02
N PRO A 194 -12.39 4.97 -18.68
CA PRO A 194 -12.04 4.95 -20.11
C PRO A 194 -13.25 4.81 -21.06
N THR A 195 -14.29 5.62 -20.88
CA THR A 195 -15.60 5.52 -21.56
C THR A 195 -15.58 5.84 -23.07
N ALA A 196 -14.54 6.50 -23.56
CA ALA A 196 -14.28 6.74 -24.98
C ALA A 196 -12.84 6.36 -25.41
N PHE A 197 -12.25 5.37 -24.75
CA PHE A 197 -10.87 4.94 -25.03
C PHE A 197 -10.75 4.29 -26.41
N VAL A 198 -9.74 4.74 -27.17
CA VAL A 198 -9.31 4.24 -28.47
C VAL A 198 -7.79 4.42 -28.59
N PHE A 199 -7.17 3.81 -29.61
CA PHE A 199 -5.75 4.04 -29.89
C PHE A 199 -5.49 5.53 -30.21
N ASN A 200 -4.41 6.10 -29.66
CA ASN A 200 -4.02 7.49 -29.86
C ASN A 200 -2.83 7.62 -30.81
N ASP A 201 -3.10 7.93 -32.08
CA ASP A 201 -2.08 8.10 -33.13
C ASP A 201 -1.08 9.25 -32.83
N GLN A 202 -1.47 10.27 -32.05
CA GLN A 202 -0.56 11.38 -31.70
C GLN A 202 0.45 10.95 -30.65
N ALA A 203 0.02 10.22 -29.62
CA ALA A 203 0.88 9.77 -28.53
C ALA A 203 1.75 8.56 -28.93
N ALA A 204 1.30 7.75 -29.88
CA ALA A 204 2.06 6.58 -30.34
C ALA A 204 3.35 6.92 -31.11
N GLN A 205 3.58 8.18 -31.48
CA GLN A 205 4.77 8.60 -32.24
C GLN A 205 6.07 8.47 -31.44
N ASP A 206 5.98 8.63 -30.11
CA ASP A 206 7.12 8.59 -29.19
C ASP A 206 6.89 7.66 -27.98
N ASN A 207 5.73 6.99 -27.89
CA ASN A 207 5.45 5.96 -26.90
C ASN A 207 5.60 4.55 -27.52
N THR A 208 6.77 3.94 -27.36
CA THR A 208 7.08 2.61 -27.88
C THR A 208 6.31 1.46 -27.20
N PHE A 209 5.57 1.75 -26.13
CA PHE A 209 4.73 0.78 -25.42
C PHE A 209 3.31 0.68 -26.01
N MET A 210 2.91 1.61 -26.87
CA MET A 210 1.59 1.57 -27.53
C MET A 210 1.59 0.65 -28.75
N ASN A 211 0.57 -0.19 -28.88
CA ASN A 211 0.40 -1.10 -30.01
C ASN A 211 -0.98 -0.95 -30.66
N SER A 212 -0.98 -0.66 -31.97
CA SER A 212 -2.19 -0.53 -32.80
C SER A 212 -2.73 -1.87 -33.30
N ALA A 213 -2.03 -2.99 -33.04
CA ALA A 213 -2.39 -4.31 -33.54
C ALA A 213 -3.60 -4.89 -32.77
N VAL A 214 -4.80 -4.50 -33.19
CA VAL A 214 -6.09 -4.97 -32.62
C VAL A 214 -6.34 -6.47 -32.84
N ASN A 215 -5.55 -7.16 -33.68
CA ASN A 215 -5.89 -8.49 -34.22
C ASN A 215 -5.40 -9.70 -33.40
N SER A 216 -4.67 -9.52 -32.29
CA SER A 216 -4.11 -10.65 -31.52
C SER A 216 -5.07 -11.24 -30.48
N PHE A 217 -6.15 -10.51 -30.14
CA PHE A 217 -7.11 -10.90 -29.10
C PHE A 217 -8.52 -11.21 -29.63
N ASP A 218 -8.78 -10.98 -30.92
CA ASP A 218 -9.98 -11.49 -31.58
C ASP A 218 -9.61 -12.84 -32.23
N PRO A 219 -10.13 -13.98 -31.77
CA PRO A 219 -9.80 -15.26 -32.36
C PRO A 219 -10.21 -15.26 -33.85
N PRO A 220 -9.34 -15.67 -34.78
CA PRO A 220 -9.72 -15.81 -36.18
C PRO A 220 -10.80 -16.90 -36.30
N GLY A 221 -12.01 -16.51 -36.66
CA GLY A 221 -13.13 -17.43 -36.91
C GLY A 221 -14.26 -17.38 -35.89
N VAL A 222 -14.86 -16.20 -35.66
CA VAL A 222 -16.15 -16.11 -34.96
C VAL A 222 -17.20 -16.83 -35.80
N ALA A 223 -17.49 -18.08 -35.43
CA ALA A 223 -18.54 -18.89 -36.05
C ALA A 223 -19.90 -18.18 -35.92
N ALA A 224 -20.74 -18.30 -36.95
CA ALA A 224 -22.10 -17.79 -36.93
C ALA A 224 -22.86 -18.34 -35.70
N GLY A 225 -23.17 -17.45 -34.74
CA GLY A 225 -23.90 -17.80 -33.51
C GLY A 225 -23.23 -17.41 -32.19
N GLN A 226 -21.97 -16.93 -32.20
CA GLN A 226 -21.35 -16.33 -31.01
C GLN A 226 -21.62 -14.81 -30.94
N PRO A 227 -21.75 -14.23 -29.73
CA PRO A 227 -21.83 -12.78 -29.58
C PRO A 227 -20.57 -12.13 -30.17
N PRO A 228 -20.69 -10.97 -30.84
CA PRO A 228 -19.53 -10.28 -31.41
C PRO A 228 -18.51 -9.96 -30.31
N PRO A 229 -17.20 -9.94 -30.63
CA PRO A 229 -16.18 -9.55 -29.66
C PRO A 229 -16.50 -8.17 -29.10
N LEU A 230 -16.24 -7.99 -27.80
CA LEU A 230 -16.38 -6.69 -27.14
C LEU A 230 -15.49 -5.67 -27.88
N SER A 231 -16.01 -4.47 -28.12
CA SER A 231 -15.16 -3.37 -28.61
C SER A 231 -14.00 -3.13 -27.65
N VAL A 232 -12.87 -2.63 -28.15
CA VAL A 232 -11.69 -2.27 -27.33
C VAL A 232 -12.10 -1.48 -26.09
N THR A 233 -12.94 -0.45 -26.26
CA THR A 233 -13.45 0.36 -25.15
C THR A 233 -14.19 -0.48 -24.10
N LYS A 234 -15.02 -1.46 -24.49
CA LYS A 234 -15.72 -2.35 -23.55
C LYS A 234 -14.75 -3.30 -22.81
N ARG A 235 -13.70 -3.79 -23.48
CA ARG A 235 -12.66 -4.62 -22.84
C ARG A 235 -11.92 -3.81 -21.78
N VAL A 236 -11.44 -2.64 -22.16
CA VAL A 236 -10.71 -1.71 -21.29
C VAL A 236 -11.58 -1.23 -20.11
N LEU A 237 -12.87 -0.93 -20.35
CA LEU A 237 -13.79 -0.59 -19.26
C LEU A 237 -13.96 -1.73 -18.25
N ARG A 238 -14.01 -2.99 -18.70
CA ARG A 238 -14.12 -4.15 -17.80
C ARG A 238 -12.84 -4.34 -16.98
N GLU A 239 -11.69 -4.21 -17.62
CA GLU A 239 -10.37 -4.26 -16.94
C GLU A 239 -10.26 -3.14 -15.89
N PHE A 240 -10.58 -1.91 -16.29
CA PHE A 240 -10.56 -0.74 -15.40
C PHE A 240 -11.54 -0.86 -14.23
N ALA A 241 -12.73 -1.44 -14.46
CA ALA A 241 -13.67 -1.75 -13.38
C ALA A 241 -13.10 -2.79 -12.39
N GLY A 242 -12.32 -3.75 -12.88
CA GLY A 242 -11.58 -4.69 -12.04
C GLY A 242 -10.52 -4.01 -11.18
N LEU A 243 -9.72 -3.11 -11.78
CA LEU A 243 -8.76 -2.28 -11.06
C LEU A 243 -9.43 -1.41 -10.00
N HIS A 244 -10.54 -0.75 -10.36
CA HIS A 244 -11.32 0.04 -9.41
C HIS A 244 -11.80 -0.82 -8.23
N HIS A 245 -12.35 -2.01 -8.49
CA HIS A 245 -12.79 -2.92 -7.42
C HIS A 245 -11.65 -3.35 -6.50
N GLU A 246 -10.50 -3.71 -7.05
CA GLU A 246 -9.31 -4.07 -6.27
C GLU A 246 -8.86 -2.91 -5.37
N LEU A 247 -8.82 -1.69 -5.90
CA LEU A 247 -8.43 -0.51 -5.13
C LEU A 247 -9.46 -0.16 -4.04
N THR A 248 -10.76 -0.13 -4.35
CA THR A 248 -11.77 0.33 -3.39
C THR A 248 -12.20 -0.74 -2.40
N GLU A 249 -12.54 -1.93 -2.88
CA GLU A 249 -13.17 -2.97 -2.05
C GLU A 249 -12.15 -3.87 -1.36
N VAL A 250 -10.98 -4.08 -1.99
CA VAL A 250 -9.94 -4.97 -1.46
C VAL A 250 -8.88 -4.16 -0.70
N ALA A 251 -8.30 -3.13 -1.31
CA ALA A 251 -7.28 -2.30 -0.67
C ALA A 251 -7.88 -1.22 0.26
N GLY A 252 -9.10 -0.75 0.01
CA GLY A 252 -9.70 0.35 0.79
C GLY A 252 -9.15 1.74 0.43
N VAL A 253 -8.59 1.89 -0.77
CA VAL A 253 -8.19 3.18 -1.34
C VAL A 253 -9.45 3.96 -1.71
N LYS A 254 -9.48 5.26 -1.39
CA LYS A 254 -10.53 6.17 -1.83
C LYS A 254 -10.29 6.57 -3.28
N VAL A 255 -11.24 6.24 -4.15
CA VAL A 255 -11.18 6.57 -5.57
C VAL A 255 -12.21 7.63 -5.91
N ASN A 256 -11.74 8.80 -6.34
CA ASN A 256 -12.56 9.84 -6.94
C ASN A 256 -12.67 9.60 -8.44
N LEU A 257 -13.76 8.95 -8.87
CA LEU A 257 -13.94 8.52 -10.26
C LEU A 257 -14.65 9.57 -11.11
N PHE A 258 -13.94 10.10 -12.10
CA PHE A 258 -14.48 10.94 -13.16
C PHE A 258 -14.76 10.12 -14.41
N GLN A 259 -15.61 10.62 -15.29
CA GLN A 259 -15.88 10.00 -16.59
C GLN A 259 -15.41 10.91 -17.71
N HIS A 260 -14.98 10.32 -18.83
CA HIS A 260 -14.72 11.06 -20.05
C HIS A 260 -15.81 10.78 -21.10
N SER A 261 -15.76 11.46 -22.25
CA SER A 261 -16.76 11.28 -23.30
C SER A 261 -16.09 11.46 -24.66
N LEU A 262 -16.69 10.90 -25.70
CA LEU A 262 -16.19 11.01 -27.08
C LEU A 262 -16.04 12.48 -27.53
N SER A 263 -16.89 13.38 -27.04
CA SER A 263 -16.85 14.80 -27.40
C SER A 263 -15.63 15.54 -26.86
N HIS A 264 -14.92 14.98 -25.87
CA HIS A 264 -13.66 15.57 -25.40
C HIS A 264 -12.51 15.38 -26.40
N GLY A 265 -12.54 14.33 -27.22
CA GLY A 265 -11.45 14.05 -28.17
C GLY A 265 -10.14 13.61 -27.51
N THR A 266 -10.21 13.10 -26.28
CA THR A 266 -9.06 12.79 -25.40
C THR A 266 -8.99 11.28 -25.10
N PRO A 267 -8.47 10.44 -26.02
CA PRO A 267 -8.49 8.97 -25.86
C PRO A 267 -7.69 8.48 -24.64
N ASP A 268 -6.63 9.20 -24.26
CA ASP A 268 -5.72 8.87 -23.15
C ASP A 268 -6.11 9.54 -21.82
N ALA A 269 -7.31 10.13 -21.72
CA ALA A 269 -7.78 10.79 -20.49
C ALA A 269 -7.83 9.84 -19.27
N VAL A 270 -7.78 8.53 -19.51
CA VAL A 270 -7.61 7.48 -18.49
C VAL A 270 -6.30 7.60 -17.69
N PHE A 271 -5.33 8.39 -18.18
CA PHE A 271 -4.04 8.65 -17.53
C PHE A 271 -3.94 10.07 -16.95
N PRO A 272 -4.70 10.40 -15.88
CA PRO A 272 -4.79 11.75 -15.34
C PRO A 272 -3.48 12.26 -14.72
N ASN A 273 -2.59 11.35 -14.31
CA ASN A 273 -1.35 11.65 -13.60
C ASN A 273 -0.34 12.49 -14.41
N ASN A 274 -0.53 12.57 -15.73
CA ASN A 274 0.38 13.28 -16.62
C ASN A 274 0.15 14.79 -16.66
N TRP A 275 -1.07 15.27 -16.39
CA TRP A 275 -1.37 16.70 -16.58
C TRP A 275 -1.51 17.49 -15.28
N PHE A 276 -1.67 16.82 -14.13
CA PHE A 276 -1.61 17.48 -12.82
C PHE A 276 -0.99 16.61 -11.71
N SER A 277 -0.67 17.26 -10.59
CA SER A 277 -0.35 16.62 -9.32
C SER A 277 -0.69 17.52 -8.15
N THR A 278 -0.83 16.90 -6.97
CA THR A 278 -1.09 17.59 -5.71
C THR A 278 0.13 17.52 -4.77
N HIS A 279 0.35 18.61 -4.03
CA HIS A 279 1.50 18.78 -3.14
C HIS A 279 1.07 19.48 -1.84
N PRO A 280 0.92 18.76 -0.72
CA PRO A 280 0.52 19.33 0.56
C PRO A 280 1.64 20.13 1.22
N ALA A 281 1.27 21.09 2.06
CA ALA A 281 2.22 21.82 2.90
C ALA A 281 2.98 20.85 3.83
N GLY A 282 4.29 21.04 3.95
CA GLY A 282 5.17 20.18 4.76
C GLY A 282 5.88 19.09 3.95
N GLU A 283 5.46 18.81 2.71
CA GLU A 283 6.17 17.94 1.79
C GLU A 283 7.62 18.40 1.52
N ALA A 284 8.48 17.47 1.06
CA ALA A 284 9.87 17.72 0.67
C ALA A 284 10.73 18.19 1.84
N ALA A 285 10.68 17.45 2.95
CA ALA A 285 11.32 17.84 4.21
C ALA A 285 10.92 19.26 4.69
N GLY A 286 9.68 19.68 4.43
CA GLY A 286 9.17 21.01 4.76
C GLY A 286 9.46 22.09 3.71
N GLY A 287 9.93 21.70 2.52
CA GLY A 287 10.15 22.58 1.37
C GLY A 287 8.86 23.20 0.84
N VAL A 288 7.81 22.39 0.70
CA VAL A 288 6.50 22.84 0.21
C VAL A 288 5.78 23.63 1.30
N LYS A 289 5.49 24.92 1.01
CA LYS A 289 4.93 25.86 2.01
C LYS A 289 3.40 25.91 2.06
N HIS A 290 2.74 25.54 0.97
CA HIS A 290 1.30 25.64 0.81
C HIS A 290 0.80 24.44 0.01
N ASP A 291 -0.42 23.99 0.29
CA ASP A 291 -1.11 23.01 -0.54
C ASP A 291 -1.20 23.55 -1.98
N THR A 292 -0.55 22.88 -2.91
CA THR A 292 -0.32 23.35 -4.28
C THR A 292 -0.81 22.34 -5.29
N LEU A 293 -1.65 22.80 -6.21
CA LEU A 293 -2.01 22.09 -7.44
C LEU A 293 -1.05 22.50 -8.55
N VAL A 294 -0.42 21.54 -9.20
CA VAL A 294 0.48 21.80 -10.34
C VAL A 294 -0.19 21.36 -11.62
N PHE A 295 -0.15 22.18 -12.66
CA PHE A 295 -0.54 21.81 -14.02
C PHE A 295 0.68 21.75 -14.93
N TYR A 296 0.72 20.72 -15.76
CA TYR A 296 1.90 20.34 -16.52
C TYR A 296 1.73 20.55 -18.03
N PRO A 297 2.78 20.97 -18.75
CA PRO A 297 2.75 21.06 -20.21
C PRO A 297 2.83 19.67 -20.84
N MET A 298 1.88 19.38 -21.73
CA MET A 298 1.69 18.11 -22.42
C MET A 298 2.12 18.22 -23.88
N LYS A 299 2.80 17.20 -24.42
CA LYS A 299 3.35 17.27 -25.79
C LYS A 299 2.27 17.21 -26.87
N CYS A 300 1.34 16.28 -26.74
CA CYS A 300 0.32 16.04 -27.76
C CYS A 300 -0.89 16.98 -27.55
N PRO A 301 -1.38 17.69 -28.58
CA PRO A 301 -2.55 18.58 -28.45
C PRO A 301 -3.80 17.90 -27.88
N ASN A 302 -4.06 16.63 -28.22
CA ASN A 302 -5.18 15.91 -27.64
C ASN A 302 -4.99 15.55 -26.15
N ARG A 303 -3.74 15.42 -25.68
CA ARG A 303 -3.42 15.29 -24.26
C ARG A 303 -3.54 16.63 -23.53
N GLN A 304 -3.22 17.76 -24.17
CA GLN A 304 -3.39 19.11 -23.60
C GLN A 304 -4.85 19.40 -23.25
N ALA A 305 -5.78 18.91 -24.08
CA ALA A 305 -7.23 19.04 -23.89
C ALA A 305 -7.79 18.25 -22.68
N GLU A 306 -6.99 17.38 -22.05
CA GLU A 306 -7.41 16.61 -20.87
C GLU A 306 -7.46 17.44 -19.58
N ARG A 307 -6.85 18.63 -19.59
CA ARG A 307 -6.91 19.59 -18.48
C ARG A 307 -8.30 20.22 -18.38
N ARG A 308 -9.23 19.45 -17.82
CA ARG A 308 -10.64 19.83 -17.72
C ARG A 308 -10.92 20.74 -16.53
N GLU A 309 -11.75 21.75 -16.76
CA GLU A 309 -12.07 22.76 -15.73
C GLU A 309 -12.87 22.18 -14.55
N ASP A 310 -13.75 21.22 -14.80
CA ASP A 310 -14.55 20.57 -13.75
C ASP A 310 -13.69 19.83 -12.73
N ILE A 311 -12.60 19.18 -13.17
CA ILE A 311 -11.63 18.55 -12.28
C ILE A 311 -10.85 19.61 -11.49
N LYS A 312 -10.42 20.70 -12.13
CA LYS A 312 -9.68 21.78 -11.44
C LYS A 312 -10.51 22.42 -10.34
N GLU A 313 -11.78 22.72 -10.63
CA GLU A 313 -12.70 23.31 -9.64
C GLU A 313 -12.83 22.38 -8.42
N VAL A 314 -13.03 21.08 -8.63
CA VAL A 314 -13.14 20.12 -7.52
C VAL A 314 -11.86 20.08 -6.68
N LEU A 315 -10.68 20.02 -7.31
CA LEU A 315 -9.39 20.00 -6.60
C LEU A 315 -9.15 21.28 -5.78
N GLN A 316 -9.54 22.45 -6.32
CA GLN A 316 -9.47 23.72 -5.58
C GLN A 316 -10.40 23.73 -4.37
N HIS A 317 -11.61 23.17 -4.50
CA HIS A 317 -12.55 23.02 -3.38
C HIS A 317 -12.04 22.06 -2.29
N TRP A 318 -11.16 21.12 -2.63
CA TRP A 318 -10.51 20.21 -1.68
C TRP A 318 -9.31 20.81 -0.94
N GLY A 319 -9.02 22.10 -1.14
CA GLY A 319 -7.98 22.81 -0.38
C GLY A 319 -6.76 23.21 -1.23
N TYR A 320 -6.67 22.78 -2.48
CA TYR A 320 -5.58 23.13 -3.38
C TYR A 320 -5.80 24.46 -4.10
N GLY A 321 -5.98 25.54 -3.33
CA GLY A 321 -6.27 26.87 -3.86
C GLY A 321 -5.07 27.58 -4.52
N ARG A 322 -3.83 27.17 -4.19
CA ARG A 322 -2.63 27.67 -4.87
C ARG A 322 -2.37 26.82 -6.11
N THR A 323 -2.32 27.46 -7.27
CA THR A 323 -1.96 26.80 -8.53
C THR A 323 -0.55 27.20 -8.96
N LEU A 324 0.27 26.20 -9.31
CA LEU A 324 1.45 26.37 -10.14
C LEU A 324 1.13 25.87 -11.55
N ASP A 325 0.89 26.78 -12.49
CA ASP A 325 0.58 26.43 -13.86
C ASP A 325 1.83 26.51 -14.75
N MET A 326 2.30 25.36 -15.22
CA MET A 326 3.41 25.22 -16.16
C MET A 326 2.93 24.95 -17.59
N SER A 327 1.61 24.86 -17.84
CA SER A 327 1.07 24.64 -19.20
C SER A 327 1.45 25.70 -20.24
N PRO A 328 1.72 26.99 -19.92
CA PRO A 328 2.10 27.97 -20.94
C PRO A 328 3.38 27.64 -21.72
N PHE A 329 4.27 26.80 -21.17
CA PHE A 329 5.51 26.38 -21.85
C PHE A 329 5.26 25.53 -23.10
N GLU A 330 4.04 25.02 -23.30
CA GLU A 330 3.64 24.33 -24.54
C GLU A 330 3.78 25.21 -25.77
N ALA A 331 3.49 26.51 -25.65
CA ALA A 331 3.62 27.47 -26.75
C ALA A 331 5.09 27.67 -27.17
N GLU A 332 6.03 27.32 -26.29
CA GLU A 332 7.47 27.37 -26.51
C GLU A 332 8.05 26.00 -26.95
N GLY A 333 7.21 24.96 -27.04
CA GLY A 333 7.63 23.61 -27.42
C GLY A 333 8.37 22.84 -26.31
N HIS A 334 8.23 23.26 -25.04
CA HIS A 334 8.79 22.56 -23.89
C HIS A 334 7.70 21.82 -23.11
N TYR A 335 7.99 20.57 -22.74
CA TYR A 335 7.01 19.65 -22.14
C TYR A 335 7.55 18.98 -20.88
N PHE A 336 6.66 18.67 -19.95
CA PHE A 336 6.99 18.06 -18.66
C PHE A 336 5.75 17.36 -18.14
N GLU A 337 5.44 16.16 -18.66
CA GLU A 337 4.16 15.43 -18.49
C GLU A 337 3.93 14.84 -17.08
N GLY A 338 3.97 15.72 -16.09
CA GLY A 338 3.59 15.48 -14.70
C GLY A 338 4.32 14.29 -14.10
N THR A 339 3.58 13.51 -13.32
CA THR A 339 4.15 12.34 -12.63
C THR A 339 4.38 11.14 -13.56
N GLY A 340 4.19 11.34 -14.88
CA GLY A 340 4.73 10.47 -15.93
C GLY A 340 6.24 10.52 -15.98
N VAL A 341 6.77 11.74 -16.04
CA VAL A 341 8.20 12.04 -16.20
C VAL A 341 8.87 12.45 -14.88
N LEU A 342 8.08 12.60 -13.83
CA LEU A 342 8.54 13.03 -12.53
C LEU A 342 8.21 11.97 -11.49
N VAL A 343 9.24 11.24 -11.04
CA VAL A 343 9.14 10.30 -9.91
C VAL A 343 9.68 10.99 -8.67
N ILE A 344 8.86 11.05 -7.63
CA ILE A 344 9.04 11.98 -6.51
C ILE A 344 9.32 11.20 -5.23
N ASP A 345 10.46 11.47 -4.59
CA ASP A 345 10.76 11.07 -3.23
C ASP A 345 10.37 12.21 -2.29
N ARG A 346 9.13 12.17 -1.80
CA ARG A 346 8.52 13.24 -1.00
C ARG A 346 9.14 13.34 0.38
N ILE A 347 9.55 12.20 0.95
CA ILE A 347 10.13 12.11 2.29
C ILE A 347 11.53 12.76 2.31
N ASN A 348 12.36 12.48 1.30
CA ASN A 348 13.72 13.01 1.24
C ASN A 348 13.82 14.31 0.42
N GLY A 349 12.75 14.69 -0.29
CA GLY A 349 12.69 15.91 -1.09
C GLY A 349 13.58 15.82 -2.33
N VAL A 350 13.55 14.69 -3.03
CA VAL A 350 14.33 14.45 -4.26
C VAL A 350 13.38 14.18 -5.43
N ALA A 351 13.62 14.84 -6.55
CA ALA A 351 12.94 14.58 -7.82
C ALA A 351 13.83 13.75 -8.75
N TYR A 352 13.28 12.71 -9.37
CA TYR A 352 13.97 11.87 -10.35
C TYR A 352 13.30 12.00 -11.71
N VAL A 353 14.10 12.31 -12.74
CA VAL A 353 13.61 12.60 -14.10
C VAL A 353 14.53 11.95 -15.14
N ALA A 354 13.99 10.98 -15.86
CA ALA A 354 14.57 10.50 -17.12
C ALA A 354 14.22 11.48 -18.23
N LEU A 355 15.22 12.10 -18.87
CA LEU A 355 15.03 13.10 -19.90
C LEU A 355 14.52 12.48 -21.21
N SER A 356 13.53 13.12 -21.82
CA SER A 356 12.88 12.68 -23.05
C SER A 356 12.22 13.87 -23.76
N GLU A 357 11.57 13.64 -24.90
CA GLU A 357 10.77 14.66 -25.59
C GLU A 357 9.56 15.15 -24.75
N ARG A 358 9.23 14.44 -23.67
CA ARG A 358 8.13 14.75 -22.73
C ARG A 358 8.65 15.27 -21.39
N ALA A 359 9.97 15.34 -21.20
CA ALA A 359 10.63 15.65 -19.93
C ALA A 359 11.78 16.66 -20.11
N ASP A 360 11.43 17.94 -20.15
CA ASP A 360 12.39 19.03 -20.28
C ASP A 360 13.19 19.27 -18.97
N ARG A 361 14.51 19.36 -19.09
CA ARG A 361 15.43 19.60 -17.96
C ARG A 361 15.16 20.94 -17.26
N GLY A 362 14.97 22.02 -18.01
CA GLY A 362 14.76 23.35 -17.46
C GLY A 362 13.43 23.45 -16.70
N LEU A 363 12.39 22.74 -17.18
CA LEU A 363 11.12 22.61 -16.46
C LEU A 363 11.26 21.79 -15.18
N ALA A 364 12.06 20.72 -15.17
CA ALA A 364 12.36 19.96 -13.96
C ALA A 364 13.09 20.81 -12.90
N GLU A 365 14.10 21.57 -13.31
CA GLU A 365 14.84 22.49 -12.43
C GLU A 365 13.92 23.58 -11.85
N ARG A 366 13.04 24.15 -12.69
CA ARG A 366 12.03 25.12 -12.27
C ARG A 366 11.06 24.51 -11.26
N TRP A 367 10.58 23.30 -11.51
CA TRP A 367 9.63 22.60 -10.64
C TRP A 367 10.22 22.41 -9.23
N VAL A 368 11.47 21.91 -9.16
CA VAL A 368 12.19 21.71 -7.90
C VAL A 368 12.35 23.02 -7.15
N ALA A 369 12.78 24.09 -7.83
CA ALA A 369 12.97 25.40 -7.22
C ALA A 369 11.65 26.02 -6.71
N GLN A 370 10.55 25.87 -7.44
CA GLN A 370 9.27 26.54 -7.10
C GLN A 370 8.45 25.81 -6.04
N LEU A 371 8.58 24.49 -5.93
CA LEU A 371 7.96 23.72 -4.85
C LEU A 371 8.85 23.58 -3.62
N GLY A 372 10.17 23.77 -3.76
CA GLY A 372 11.12 23.73 -2.64
C GLY A 372 11.69 22.33 -2.40
N TYR A 373 11.85 21.53 -3.44
CA TYR A 373 12.58 20.26 -3.36
C TYR A 373 14.09 20.52 -3.19
N ASN A 374 14.77 19.61 -2.49
CA ASN A 374 16.18 19.79 -2.12
C ASN A 374 17.14 19.37 -3.22
N ASP A 375 16.74 18.43 -4.07
CA ASP A 375 17.62 17.83 -5.06
C ASP A 375 16.86 17.38 -6.31
N LEU A 376 17.58 17.36 -7.43
CA LEU A 376 17.11 16.90 -8.74
C LEU A 376 18.11 15.92 -9.33
N VAL A 377 17.67 14.69 -9.57
CA VAL A 377 18.46 13.65 -10.25
C VAL A 377 17.90 13.46 -11.65
N THR A 378 18.62 14.01 -12.64
CA THR A 378 18.31 13.80 -14.06
C THR A 378 19.24 12.75 -14.67
N PHE A 379 18.73 11.96 -15.60
CA PHE A 379 19.52 10.99 -16.36
C PHE A 379 18.85 10.69 -17.71
N THR A 380 19.51 9.92 -18.57
CA THR A 380 18.98 9.41 -19.84
C THR A 380 18.76 7.89 -19.75
N SER A 381 17.76 7.38 -20.46
CA SER A 381 17.45 5.94 -20.46
C SER A 381 16.87 5.46 -21.78
N SER A 382 17.17 4.21 -22.14
CA SER A 382 16.73 3.57 -23.38
C SER A 382 15.83 2.35 -23.16
N ASP A 383 14.97 2.04 -24.12
CA ASP A 383 14.19 0.81 -24.18
C ASP A 383 15.00 -0.35 -24.81
N ALA A 384 14.38 -1.51 -24.99
CA ALA A 384 15.06 -2.68 -25.58
C ALA A 384 15.47 -2.48 -27.05
N GLY A 385 14.83 -1.55 -27.76
CA GLY A 385 15.18 -1.18 -29.14
C GLY A 385 16.22 -0.05 -29.24
N GLY A 386 16.70 0.47 -28.10
CA GLY A 386 17.59 1.62 -28.04
C GLY A 386 16.90 2.98 -28.20
N GLY A 387 15.56 3.00 -28.24
CA GLY A 387 14.78 4.24 -28.25
C GLY A 387 14.73 4.87 -26.85
N THR A 388 14.57 6.19 -26.76
CA THR A 388 14.46 6.88 -25.47
C THR A 388 13.20 6.44 -24.73
N VAL A 389 13.32 6.08 -23.44
CA VAL A 389 12.16 5.84 -22.59
C VAL A 389 11.41 7.15 -22.39
N TYR A 390 10.14 7.18 -22.81
CA TYR A 390 9.36 8.42 -22.88
C TYR A 390 8.98 8.97 -21.49
N HIS A 391 8.65 8.12 -20.53
CA HIS A 391 8.24 8.46 -19.16
C HIS A 391 9.10 7.75 -18.12
N THR A 392 9.54 8.50 -17.11
CA THR A 392 10.37 7.98 -16.00
C THR A 392 9.65 6.90 -15.20
N ASN A 393 8.33 7.02 -15.02
CA ASN A 393 7.52 6.08 -14.25
C ASN A 393 7.34 4.71 -14.94
N VAL A 394 7.84 4.52 -16.16
CA VAL A 394 7.87 3.21 -16.82
C VAL A 394 9.07 2.40 -16.34
N MET A 395 10.16 3.08 -15.99
CA MET A 395 11.42 2.45 -15.60
C MET A 395 11.69 2.49 -14.10
N MET A 396 10.99 3.33 -13.34
CA MET A 396 11.19 3.42 -11.89
C MET A 396 9.96 3.88 -11.11
N ALA A 397 9.93 3.49 -9.83
CA ALA A 397 8.98 3.93 -8.83
C ALA A 397 9.67 4.09 -7.46
N ILE A 398 9.17 5.02 -6.65
CA ILE A 398 9.67 5.27 -5.29
C ILE A 398 8.52 5.13 -4.29
N GLY A 399 8.67 4.16 -3.39
CA GLY A 399 7.85 4.01 -2.18
C GLY A 399 8.54 4.60 -0.96
N THR A 400 7.99 4.37 0.22
CA THR A 400 8.49 4.94 1.48
C THR A 400 9.91 4.46 1.80
N ASP A 401 10.16 3.17 1.57
CA ASP A 401 11.40 2.48 1.96
C ASP A 401 12.06 1.70 0.80
N VAL A 402 11.37 1.58 -0.34
CA VAL A 402 11.80 0.76 -1.48
C VAL A 402 11.71 1.54 -2.77
N ALA A 403 12.69 1.33 -3.65
CA ALA A 403 12.69 1.89 -4.99
C ALA A 403 12.77 0.75 -6.01
N VAL A 404 11.87 0.73 -6.98
CA VAL A 404 11.97 -0.13 -8.16
C VAL A 404 12.64 0.69 -9.26
N VAL A 405 13.67 0.16 -9.91
CA VAL A 405 14.40 0.89 -10.95
C VAL A 405 15.03 -0.07 -11.95
N CYS A 406 14.98 0.25 -13.23
CA CYS A 406 15.76 -0.45 -14.25
C CYS A 406 17.13 0.23 -14.38
N LEU A 407 18.15 -0.22 -13.65
CA LEU A 407 19.47 0.42 -13.75
C LEU A 407 20.13 0.18 -15.10
N GLU A 408 19.85 -0.97 -15.72
CA GLU A 408 20.43 -1.29 -17.01
C GLU A 408 19.86 -0.46 -18.17
N SER A 409 18.72 0.24 -18.01
CA SER A 409 18.21 1.18 -19.03
C SER A 409 19.02 2.48 -19.11
N VAL A 410 19.81 2.81 -18.08
CA VAL A 410 20.68 3.99 -18.04
C VAL A 410 22.05 3.62 -18.61
N GLU A 411 22.29 4.02 -19.86
CA GLU A 411 23.49 3.63 -20.62
C GLU A 411 24.76 4.31 -20.12
N ASP A 412 24.68 5.60 -19.76
CA ASP A 412 25.81 6.32 -19.21
C ASP A 412 26.17 5.79 -17.82
N GLU A 413 27.39 5.27 -17.68
CA GLU A 413 27.80 4.65 -16.43
C GLU A 413 27.88 5.64 -15.26
N GLY A 414 28.14 6.91 -15.55
CA GLY A 414 28.19 7.98 -14.54
C GLY A 414 26.80 8.27 -14.00
N GLU A 415 25.83 8.47 -14.88
CA GLU A 415 24.41 8.64 -14.55
C GLU A 415 23.88 7.43 -13.76
N ARG A 416 24.17 6.22 -14.23
CA ARG A 416 23.74 4.98 -13.57
C ARG A 416 24.32 4.83 -12.16
N ARG A 417 25.63 5.08 -11.99
CA ARG A 417 26.28 5.04 -10.66
C ARG A 417 25.70 6.11 -9.73
N ASN A 418 25.47 7.32 -10.22
CA ASN A 418 24.86 8.39 -9.44
C ASN A 418 23.44 8.04 -9.01
N LEU A 419 22.61 7.53 -9.92
CA LEU A 419 21.24 7.09 -9.64
C LEU A 419 21.22 5.99 -8.57
N GLN A 420 22.02 4.94 -8.76
CA GLN A 420 22.14 3.84 -7.80
C GLN A 420 22.62 4.33 -6.42
N GLN A 421 23.62 5.21 -6.38
CA GLN A 421 24.13 5.77 -5.14
C GLN A 421 23.08 6.62 -4.42
N LYS A 422 22.35 7.47 -5.14
CA LYS A 422 21.30 8.34 -4.58
C LYS A 422 20.16 7.54 -3.99
N LEU A 423 19.64 6.56 -4.74
CA LEU A 423 18.58 5.68 -4.25
C LEU A 423 19.05 4.86 -3.04
N GLY A 424 20.25 4.28 -3.11
CA GLY A 424 20.81 3.43 -2.04
C GLY A 424 21.12 4.15 -0.73
N GLN A 425 21.09 5.49 -0.69
CA GLN A 425 21.20 6.25 0.57
C GLN A 425 19.95 6.15 1.44
N THR A 426 18.79 5.93 0.82
CA THR A 426 17.49 6.06 1.49
C THR A 426 16.53 4.89 1.26
N HIS A 427 16.74 4.07 0.22
CA HIS A 427 15.83 2.99 -0.16
C HIS A 427 16.54 1.65 -0.35
N THR A 428 15.82 0.57 -0.09
CA THR A 428 16.15 -0.74 -0.66
C THR A 428 15.88 -0.70 -2.16
N ILE A 429 16.89 -1.04 -2.96
CA ILE A 429 16.74 -1.08 -4.42
C ILE A 429 16.24 -2.45 -4.87
N VAL A 430 15.13 -2.46 -5.60
CA VAL A 430 14.64 -3.59 -6.40
C VAL A 430 15.01 -3.28 -7.86
N ASP A 431 16.17 -3.78 -8.28
CA ASP A 431 16.64 -3.63 -9.67
C ASP A 431 15.83 -4.57 -10.58
N ILE A 432 15.28 -4.01 -11.66
CA ILE A 432 14.48 -4.74 -12.65
C ILE A 432 15.20 -4.78 -14.00
N THR A 433 14.97 -5.84 -14.76
CA THR A 433 15.49 -5.94 -16.12
C THR A 433 14.69 -5.10 -17.11
N ARG A 434 15.21 -4.86 -18.32
CA ARG A 434 14.51 -4.25 -19.45
C ARG A 434 13.29 -5.04 -19.86
N GLN A 435 13.35 -6.37 -19.72
CA GLN A 435 12.18 -7.23 -19.97
C GLN A 435 11.09 -6.96 -18.92
N GLN A 436 11.45 -6.81 -17.65
CA GLN A 436 10.52 -6.44 -16.59
C GLN A 436 10.01 -5.00 -16.75
N MET A 437 10.86 -4.07 -17.18
CA MET A 437 10.47 -2.72 -17.55
C MET A 437 9.47 -2.72 -18.72
N ALA A 438 9.70 -3.54 -19.76
CA ALA A 438 8.77 -3.74 -20.87
C ALA A 438 7.42 -4.33 -20.40
N ALA A 439 7.43 -5.12 -19.33
CA ALA A 439 6.26 -5.63 -18.63
C ALA A 439 5.71 -4.67 -17.55
N LEU A 440 6.13 -3.40 -17.58
CA LEU A 440 5.68 -2.32 -16.71
C LEU A 440 5.95 -2.53 -15.21
N CYS A 441 6.98 -3.28 -14.83
CA CYS A 441 7.41 -3.41 -13.44
C CYS A 441 7.86 -2.08 -12.80
N GLY A 442 8.30 -1.10 -13.59
CA GLY A 442 8.58 0.25 -13.09
C GLY A 442 7.30 1.07 -12.84
N ASN A 443 6.18 0.70 -13.48
CA ASN A 443 4.90 1.43 -13.42
C ASN A 443 4.01 0.99 -12.25
N VAL A 444 4.63 0.91 -11.07
CA VAL A 444 3.99 0.59 -9.80
C VAL A 444 3.85 1.85 -8.94
N LEU A 445 2.87 1.88 -8.05
CA LEU A 445 2.63 3.03 -7.19
C LEU A 445 2.38 2.59 -5.75
N GLU A 446 3.12 3.18 -4.80
CA GLU A 446 2.81 3.01 -3.38
C GLU A 446 1.61 3.90 -3.03
N LEU A 447 0.58 3.30 -2.43
CA LEU A 447 -0.61 3.94 -1.89
C LEU A 447 -0.74 3.59 -0.40
N GLU A 448 -1.63 4.27 0.30
CA GLU A 448 -2.09 3.83 1.62
C GLU A 448 -3.41 3.04 1.48
N ASP A 449 -3.50 1.90 2.15
CA ASP A 449 -4.73 1.12 2.23
C ASP A 449 -5.76 1.79 3.18
N GLY A 450 -6.95 1.19 3.30
CA GLY A 450 -8.02 1.69 4.19
C GLY A 450 -7.66 1.73 5.69
N ARG A 451 -6.50 1.20 6.07
CA ARG A 451 -5.94 1.17 7.43
C ARG A 451 -4.75 2.14 7.58
N GLY A 452 -4.35 2.83 6.51
CA GLY A 452 -3.20 3.74 6.49
C GLY A 452 -1.86 3.04 6.29
N LEU A 453 -1.82 1.84 5.71
CA LEU A 453 -0.59 1.08 5.47
C LEU A 453 -0.11 1.19 4.03
N PRO A 454 1.21 1.25 3.81
CA PRO A 454 1.74 1.25 2.45
C PRO A 454 1.36 -0.05 1.74
N VAL A 455 0.80 0.07 0.55
CA VAL A 455 0.51 -1.03 -0.37
C VAL A 455 1.00 -0.65 -1.76
N LEU A 456 1.40 -1.64 -2.56
CA LEU A 456 1.88 -1.38 -3.91
C LEU A 456 0.82 -1.80 -4.93
N ALA A 457 0.33 -0.84 -5.71
CA ALA A 457 -0.60 -1.06 -6.80
C ALA A 457 0.17 -1.28 -8.12
N MET A 458 -0.20 -2.33 -8.86
CA MET A 458 0.45 -2.71 -10.12
C MET A 458 -0.49 -3.47 -11.05
N SER A 459 -0.12 -3.69 -12.30
CA SER A 459 -0.86 -4.62 -13.15
C SER A 459 -0.52 -6.07 -12.82
N THR A 460 -1.44 -6.99 -13.15
CA THR A 460 -1.16 -8.43 -13.04
C THR A 460 0.03 -8.84 -13.91
N GLN A 461 0.26 -8.16 -15.04
CA GLN A 461 1.44 -8.36 -15.89
C GLN A 461 2.73 -8.04 -15.13
N ALA A 462 2.84 -6.84 -14.55
CA ALA A 462 3.97 -6.43 -13.72
C ALA A 462 4.16 -7.37 -12.53
N TYR A 463 3.08 -7.73 -11.83
CA TYR A 463 3.12 -8.69 -10.73
C TYR A 463 3.72 -10.02 -11.15
N ASN A 464 3.31 -10.58 -12.29
CA ASN A 464 3.83 -11.85 -12.78
C ASN A 464 5.28 -11.75 -13.29
N ALA A 465 5.69 -10.58 -13.77
CA ALA A 465 7.05 -10.35 -14.28
C ALA A 465 8.08 -10.18 -13.16
N PHE A 466 7.70 -9.69 -11.97
CA PHE A 466 8.58 -9.71 -10.80
C PHE A 466 8.95 -11.14 -10.40
N THR A 467 10.22 -11.36 -10.07
CA THR A 467 10.67 -12.63 -9.49
C THR A 467 10.12 -12.78 -8.07
N GLU A 468 10.04 -14.02 -7.57
CA GLU A 468 9.61 -14.25 -6.18
C GLU A 468 10.53 -13.58 -5.16
N ASP A 469 11.83 -13.44 -5.47
CA ASP A 469 12.76 -12.69 -4.63
C ASP A 469 12.48 -11.20 -4.63
N GLN A 470 12.19 -10.59 -5.78
CA GLN A 470 11.78 -9.18 -5.85
C GLN A 470 10.46 -8.97 -5.11
N LYS A 471 9.45 -9.84 -5.29
CA LYS A 471 8.19 -9.76 -4.54
C LYS A 471 8.40 -9.89 -3.04
N ARG A 472 9.30 -10.78 -2.61
CA ARG A 472 9.68 -10.94 -1.20
C ARG A 472 10.32 -9.68 -0.66
N VAL A 473 11.19 -9.02 -1.41
CA VAL A 473 11.76 -7.71 -1.03
C VAL A 473 10.66 -6.65 -0.96
N LEU A 474 9.78 -6.55 -1.96
CA LEU A 474 8.67 -5.59 -1.93
C LEU A 474 7.76 -5.79 -0.72
N ARG A 475 7.39 -7.04 -0.41
CA ARG A 475 6.58 -7.39 0.78
C ARG A 475 7.28 -7.10 2.11
N ARG A 476 8.60 -6.85 2.12
CA ARG A 476 9.32 -6.32 3.29
C ARG A 476 9.18 -4.81 3.46
N HIS A 477 8.48 -4.12 2.57
CA HIS A 477 8.30 -2.67 2.62
C HIS A 477 6.83 -2.26 2.55
N VAL A 478 5.97 -3.09 1.96
CA VAL A 478 4.53 -2.83 1.85
C VAL A 478 3.70 -3.95 2.46
N ALA A 479 2.52 -3.60 2.97
CA ALA A 479 1.57 -4.53 3.56
C ALA A 479 1.02 -5.53 2.55
N ALA A 480 0.78 -5.10 1.31
CA ALA A 480 0.22 -5.94 0.25
C ALA A 480 0.68 -5.47 -1.14
N LEU A 481 0.63 -6.41 -2.09
CA LEU A 481 0.79 -6.14 -3.53
C LEU A 481 -0.59 -6.29 -4.17
N HIS A 482 -1.26 -5.17 -4.44
CA HIS A 482 -2.56 -5.16 -5.10
C HIS A 482 -2.36 -5.12 -6.61
N HIS A 483 -3.04 -6.01 -7.32
CA HIS A 483 -2.88 -6.08 -8.77
C HIS A 483 -4.18 -6.41 -9.50
N ALA A 484 -4.30 -5.86 -10.72
CA ALA A 484 -5.45 -6.09 -11.58
C ALA A 484 -5.02 -6.36 -13.03
N PRO A 485 -5.74 -7.23 -13.77
CA PRO A 485 -5.47 -7.45 -15.18
C PRO A 485 -6.00 -6.26 -16.00
N ILE A 486 -5.07 -5.48 -16.56
CA ILE A 486 -5.35 -4.32 -17.42
C ILE A 486 -4.65 -4.45 -18.79
N ASP A 487 -4.51 -5.69 -19.27
CA ASP A 487 -3.68 -6.04 -20.41
C ASP A 487 -4.05 -5.28 -21.70
N THR A 488 -5.36 -5.09 -21.97
CA THR A 488 -5.80 -4.34 -23.15
C THR A 488 -5.46 -2.86 -23.01
N LEU A 489 -5.66 -2.28 -21.83
CA LEU A 489 -5.32 -0.89 -21.53
C LEU A 489 -3.81 -0.66 -21.69
N GLU A 490 -2.97 -1.52 -21.11
CA GLU A 490 -1.52 -1.44 -21.20
C GLU A 490 -1.03 -1.58 -22.64
N HIS A 491 -1.52 -2.59 -23.36
CA HIS A 491 -1.08 -2.86 -24.72
C HIS A 491 -1.41 -1.72 -25.69
N ILE A 492 -2.59 -1.13 -25.56
CA ILE A 492 -3.07 -0.09 -26.50
C ILE A 492 -2.63 1.30 -26.06
N GLY A 493 -2.71 1.60 -24.76
CA GLY A 493 -2.42 2.93 -24.20
C GLY A 493 -0.95 3.12 -23.82
N GLY A 494 -0.17 2.04 -23.67
CA GLY A 494 1.25 2.09 -23.32
C GLY A 494 1.54 2.54 -21.88
N GLY A 495 0.52 2.62 -21.02
CA GLY A 495 0.61 3.00 -19.61
C GLY A 495 0.02 1.93 -18.69
N GLY A 496 0.65 1.74 -17.52
CA GLY A 496 0.25 0.76 -16.51
C GLY A 496 -0.66 1.32 -15.42
N VAL A 497 -0.77 0.59 -14.31
CA VAL A 497 -1.65 0.97 -13.19
C VAL A 497 -1.28 2.33 -12.62
N ARG A 498 0.00 2.67 -12.41
CA ARG A 498 0.38 3.99 -11.89
C ARG A 498 -0.25 5.10 -12.72
N CYS A 499 -0.14 5.02 -14.05
CA CYS A 499 -0.59 6.08 -14.95
C CYS A 499 -2.10 6.37 -14.78
N THR A 500 -2.89 5.36 -14.40
CA THR A 500 -4.34 5.52 -14.20
C THR A 500 -4.73 6.27 -12.92
N LEU A 501 -3.76 6.54 -12.04
CA LEU A 501 -3.97 7.06 -10.70
C LEU A 501 -3.31 8.43 -10.58
N ALA A 502 -4.05 9.46 -10.19
CA ALA A 502 -3.49 10.73 -9.75
C ALA A 502 -3.65 10.87 -8.23
N GLU A 503 -2.55 10.92 -7.51
CA GLU A 503 -2.55 11.01 -6.04
C GLU A 503 -3.14 12.34 -5.54
N ILE A 504 -4.02 12.25 -4.52
CA ILE A 504 -4.60 13.38 -3.79
C ILE A 504 -4.15 13.28 -2.33
N PHE A 505 -3.34 14.23 -1.88
CA PHE A 505 -2.74 14.21 -0.55
C PHE A 505 -3.53 14.98 0.52
#